data_AF-A0A8S3U4A7-F1
#
_entry.id   AF-A0A8S3U4A7-F1
#
_cell.length_a   1.000
_cell.length_b   1.000
_cell.length_c   1.000
_cell.angle_alpha   90.00
_cell.angle_beta   90.00
_cell.angle_gamma   90.00
#
_symmetry.space_group_name_H-M   'P 1'
#
loop_
_entity.id
_entity.type
_entity.pdbx_description
1 polymer ?
#
loop_
_entity_poly.entity_id
_entity_poly.type
_entity_poly.pdbx_seq_one_letter_code
_entity_poly.pdbx_strand_id
1 'polypeptide(L)'
;MFTIAKLKEQSSNTPYRVPIKVQTVSVGTTNTYIRDGQKKSATTIGFADQTGIIKGQCYDSSKLTTIKENSSVMIRNYIFRDSTIIITSATKVNVTSGVGDIDPIHRSQAADLSRPPPPPEVVSIEKAKKTTADTNVSIRGKVIRVDAVLERVTQRTQETIKLKQIYIQDSTGEVKVSMWRTLAETSVEVGKTVKITFLKLNIHKGEISLQTIPQSTLEFVSEQHSVVVDGFYKEEDDIVLVCKQDDVYSDYKCPLHALKELVGDEEEADAVIEGMIPFNAVIVVSGNNMISSVTMD
;
A
#
# COMPACT_ATOMS: atom_id res chain seq x y z
N MET A 1 -18.36 -23.21 -25.69
CA MET A 1 -17.33 -22.15 -25.79
C MET A 1 -16.25 -22.43 -24.73
N PHE A 2 -14.99 -22.12 -24.98
CA PHE A 2 -13.92 -22.28 -23.98
C PHE A 2 -13.93 -21.06 -23.04
N THR A 3 -13.97 -21.30 -21.73
CA THR A 3 -14.25 -20.28 -20.70
C THR A 3 -13.06 -20.04 -19.79
N ILE A 4 -13.08 -18.97 -19.01
CA ILE A 4 -12.04 -18.61 -18.05
C ILE A 4 -11.89 -19.68 -16.97
N ALA A 5 -12.99 -20.22 -16.44
CA ALA A 5 -12.94 -21.31 -15.46
C ALA A 5 -12.15 -22.52 -16.02
N LYS A 6 -12.48 -22.95 -17.25
CA LYS A 6 -11.77 -24.04 -17.93
C LYS A 6 -10.31 -23.71 -18.24
N LEU A 7 -9.99 -22.45 -18.53
CA LEU A 7 -8.61 -22.01 -18.74
C LEU A 7 -7.78 -22.16 -17.45
N LYS A 8 -8.34 -21.80 -16.29
CA LYS A 8 -7.63 -21.92 -15.00
C LYS A 8 -7.36 -23.36 -14.57
N GLU A 9 -8.19 -24.31 -15.02
CA GLU A 9 -7.99 -25.73 -14.79
C GLU A 9 -6.88 -26.34 -15.66
N GLN A 10 -6.45 -25.67 -16.73
CA GLN A 10 -5.40 -26.19 -17.60
C GLN A 10 -4.01 -26.09 -16.97
N SER A 11 -3.22 -27.16 -17.09
CA SER A 11 -1.82 -27.15 -16.70
C SER A 11 -0.99 -26.19 -17.57
N SER A 12 0.12 -25.71 -17.01
CA SER A 12 1.06 -24.80 -17.71
C SER A 12 1.67 -25.42 -18.97
N ASN A 13 1.70 -26.76 -19.08
CA ASN A 13 2.42 -27.50 -20.12
C ASN A 13 1.56 -27.89 -21.35
N THR A 14 0.39 -27.28 -21.55
CA THR A 14 -0.47 -27.59 -22.71
C THR A 14 0.04 -26.89 -23.98
N PRO A 15 0.43 -27.63 -25.03
CA PRO A 15 1.13 -27.06 -26.20
C PRO A 15 0.24 -26.19 -27.09
N TYR A 16 -1.07 -26.49 -27.17
CA TYR A 16 -2.03 -25.71 -27.96
C TYR A 16 -3.12 -25.16 -27.04
N ARG A 17 -3.14 -23.83 -26.90
CA ARG A 17 -4.20 -23.14 -26.16
C ARG A 17 -5.40 -22.94 -27.07
N VAL A 18 -6.57 -23.35 -26.58
CA VAL A 18 -7.84 -23.11 -27.26
C VAL A 18 -8.11 -21.60 -27.29
N PRO A 19 -8.54 -21.02 -28.42
CA PRO A 19 -8.97 -19.63 -28.48
C PRO A 19 -9.98 -19.31 -27.38
N ILE A 20 -9.78 -18.19 -26.69
CA ILE A 20 -10.69 -17.73 -25.64
C ILE A 20 -11.42 -16.46 -26.09
N LYS A 21 -12.71 -16.39 -25.81
CA LYS A 21 -13.52 -15.18 -25.97
C LYS A 21 -13.75 -14.57 -24.59
N VAL A 22 -13.42 -13.29 -24.42
CA VAL A 22 -13.58 -12.56 -23.15
C VAL A 22 -14.09 -11.15 -23.43
N GLN A 23 -14.76 -10.54 -22.46
CA GLN A 23 -14.99 -9.11 -22.45
C GLN A 23 -13.84 -8.42 -21.75
N THR A 24 -13.31 -7.37 -22.36
CA THR A 24 -12.41 -6.42 -21.73
C THR A 24 -13.23 -5.51 -20.83
N VAL A 25 -13.09 -5.69 -19.53
CA VAL A 25 -13.82 -4.87 -18.55
C VAL A 25 -13.10 -3.55 -18.33
N SER A 26 -11.77 -3.58 -18.29
CA SER A 26 -10.95 -2.43 -17.97
C SER A 26 -9.55 -2.56 -18.56
N VAL A 27 -8.96 -1.42 -18.89
CA VAL A 27 -7.57 -1.33 -19.32
C VAL A 27 -6.84 -0.42 -18.34
N GLY A 28 -5.79 -0.94 -17.71
CA GLY A 28 -4.96 -0.21 -16.76
C GLY A 28 -3.95 0.71 -17.45
N THR A 29 -3.15 1.41 -16.64
CA THR A 29 -2.09 2.30 -17.15
C THR A 29 -0.95 1.49 -17.76
N THR A 30 -0.40 1.99 -18.88
CA THR A 30 0.79 1.43 -19.51
C THR A 30 2.03 1.80 -18.71
N ASN A 31 2.67 0.81 -18.10
CA ASN A 31 3.95 0.98 -17.41
C ASN A 31 5.10 0.80 -18.40
N THR A 32 6.08 1.69 -18.40
CA THR A 32 7.29 1.56 -19.22
C THR A 32 8.50 1.19 -18.36
N TYR A 33 9.33 0.28 -18.86
CA TYR A 33 10.52 -0.20 -18.15
C TYR A 33 11.64 -0.50 -19.14
N ILE A 34 12.88 -0.56 -18.65
CA ILE A 34 14.04 -0.91 -19.47
C ILE A 34 14.38 -2.38 -19.22
N ARG A 35 14.51 -3.16 -20.30
CA ARG A 35 14.99 -4.54 -20.24
C ARG A 35 15.94 -4.76 -21.40
N ASP A 36 17.12 -5.27 -21.11
CA ASP A 36 18.19 -5.51 -22.09
C ASP A 36 18.53 -4.23 -22.89
N GLY A 37 18.58 -3.08 -22.20
CA GLY A 37 18.84 -1.77 -22.79
C GLY A 37 17.70 -1.18 -23.63
N GLN A 38 16.61 -1.92 -23.83
CA GLN A 38 15.46 -1.46 -24.64
C GLN A 38 14.29 -1.01 -23.75
N LYS A 39 13.68 0.12 -24.11
CA LYS A 39 12.44 0.59 -23.49
C LYS A 39 11.28 -0.30 -23.93
N LYS A 40 10.69 -1.03 -22.99
CA LYS A 40 9.52 -1.88 -23.17
C LYS A 40 8.33 -1.28 -22.41
N SER A 41 7.14 -1.72 -22.78
CA SER A 41 5.90 -1.29 -22.14
C SER A 41 5.04 -2.50 -21.79
N ALA A 42 4.33 -2.44 -20.67
CA ALA A 42 3.41 -3.46 -20.23
C ALA A 42 2.13 -2.81 -19.70
N THR A 43 0.99 -3.28 -20.20
CA THR A 43 -0.34 -2.80 -19.80
C THR A 43 -1.09 -3.94 -19.15
N THR A 44 -1.66 -3.71 -17.97
CA THR A 44 -2.49 -4.70 -17.28
C THR A 44 -3.94 -4.54 -17.70
N ILE A 45 -4.64 -5.63 -17.93
CA ILE A 45 -6.00 -5.65 -18.48
C ILE A 45 -6.88 -6.56 -17.62
N GLY A 46 -8.10 -6.12 -17.34
CA GLY A 46 -9.11 -6.89 -16.64
C GLY A 46 -10.03 -7.56 -17.64
N PHE A 47 -10.01 -8.90 -17.70
CA PHE A 47 -10.93 -9.67 -18.54
C PHE A 47 -11.96 -10.40 -17.70
N ALA A 48 -13.16 -10.53 -18.23
CA ALA A 48 -14.23 -11.33 -17.64
C ALA A 48 -15.00 -12.12 -18.70
N ASP A 49 -15.63 -13.20 -18.25
CA ASP A 49 -16.67 -13.93 -18.95
C ASP A 49 -17.76 -14.37 -17.96
N GLN A 50 -18.71 -15.18 -18.42
CA GLN A 50 -19.81 -15.67 -17.58
C GLN A 50 -19.35 -16.57 -16.42
N THR A 51 -18.13 -17.12 -16.50
CA THR A 51 -17.58 -18.10 -15.55
C THR A 51 -16.56 -17.52 -14.60
N GLY A 52 -16.07 -16.30 -14.83
CA GLY A 52 -15.19 -15.62 -13.90
C GLY A 52 -14.34 -14.53 -14.52
N ILE A 53 -13.25 -14.20 -13.83
CA ILE A 53 -12.33 -13.11 -14.16
C ILE A 53 -10.91 -13.61 -14.37
N ILE A 54 -10.14 -12.90 -15.19
CA ILE A 54 -8.74 -13.20 -15.43
C ILE A 54 -7.91 -11.95 -15.73
N LYS A 55 -6.67 -11.93 -15.22
CA LYS A 55 -5.71 -10.86 -15.47
C LYS A 55 -5.10 -11.04 -16.86
N GLY A 56 -5.01 -9.96 -17.61
CA GLY A 56 -4.25 -9.85 -18.85
C GLY A 56 -2.99 -9.01 -18.67
N GLN A 57 -1.87 -9.43 -19.25
CA GLN A 57 -0.66 -8.63 -19.35
C GLN A 57 -0.31 -8.44 -20.83
N CYS A 58 -0.41 -7.21 -21.33
CA CYS A 58 -0.13 -6.87 -22.72
C CYS A 58 1.21 -6.18 -22.86
N TYR A 59 2.15 -6.85 -23.53
CA TYR A 59 3.49 -6.33 -23.81
C TYR A 59 3.61 -5.70 -25.22
N ASP A 60 2.65 -5.97 -26.09
CA ASP A 60 2.57 -5.38 -27.43
C ASP A 60 1.46 -4.33 -27.46
N SER A 61 1.85 -3.05 -27.35
CA SER A 61 0.94 -1.92 -27.33
C SER A 61 0.08 -1.79 -28.59
N SER A 62 0.50 -2.35 -29.73
CA SER A 62 -0.29 -2.33 -30.97
C SER A 62 -1.65 -3.04 -30.80
N LYS A 63 -1.74 -4.02 -29.88
CA LYS A 63 -2.97 -4.79 -29.62
C LYS A 63 -4.01 -3.99 -28.84
N LEU A 64 -3.61 -2.92 -28.14
CA LEU A 64 -4.52 -2.04 -27.39
C LEU A 64 -5.44 -1.22 -28.29
N THR A 65 -5.13 -1.13 -29.59
CA THR A 65 -6.06 -0.58 -30.59
C THR A 65 -7.35 -1.41 -30.71
N THR A 66 -7.26 -2.72 -30.46
CA THR A 66 -8.37 -3.68 -30.53
C THR A 66 -8.96 -3.97 -29.14
N ILE A 67 -8.10 -4.02 -28.11
CA ILE A 67 -8.51 -4.27 -26.73
C ILE A 67 -8.91 -2.95 -26.07
N LYS A 68 -10.21 -2.63 -26.14
CA LYS A 68 -10.80 -1.41 -25.57
C LYS A 68 -11.76 -1.77 -24.45
N GLU A 69 -11.99 -0.84 -23.54
CA GLU A 69 -12.96 -1.05 -22.47
C GLU A 69 -14.34 -1.40 -23.03
N ASN A 70 -14.98 -2.37 -22.37
CA ASN A 70 -16.27 -2.95 -22.73
C ASN A 70 -16.31 -3.72 -24.06
N SER A 71 -15.20 -3.83 -24.81
CA SER A 71 -15.18 -4.61 -26.06
C SER A 71 -15.08 -6.11 -25.79
N SER A 72 -15.74 -6.92 -26.62
CA SER A 72 -15.59 -8.37 -26.61
C SER A 72 -14.53 -8.78 -27.61
N VAL A 73 -13.51 -9.51 -27.15
CA VAL A 73 -12.36 -9.90 -27.95
C VAL A 73 -12.14 -11.40 -27.92
N MET A 74 -11.70 -11.94 -29.05
CA MET A 74 -11.17 -13.29 -29.14
C MET A 74 -9.64 -13.23 -29.17
N ILE A 75 -9.03 -13.95 -28.24
CA ILE A 75 -7.58 -14.04 -28.09
C ILE A 75 -7.11 -15.44 -28.52
N ARG A 76 -6.14 -15.47 -29.42
CA ARG A 76 -5.49 -16.69 -29.94
C ARG A 76 -3.98 -16.57 -29.79
N ASN A 77 -3.27 -17.70 -29.70
CA ASN A 77 -1.82 -17.73 -29.53
C ASN A 77 -1.33 -16.87 -28.34
N TYR A 78 -2.12 -16.86 -27.26
CA TYR A 78 -1.72 -16.23 -26.01
C TYR A 78 -0.93 -17.22 -25.17
N ILE A 79 -0.09 -16.68 -24.29
CA ILE A 79 0.61 -17.47 -23.28
C ILE A 79 -0.25 -17.41 -22.01
N PHE A 80 -0.45 -18.54 -21.34
CA PHE A 80 -1.12 -18.59 -20.04
C PHE A 80 -0.12 -19.08 -18.99
N ARG A 81 0.17 -18.23 -18.01
CA ARG A 81 1.13 -18.50 -16.94
C ARG A 81 0.68 -17.75 -15.69
N ASP A 82 0.83 -18.37 -14.52
CA ASP A 82 0.57 -17.75 -13.22
C ASP A 82 -0.82 -17.06 -13.16
N SER A 83 -1.86 -17.77 -13.64
CA SER A 83 -3.25 -17.29 -13.74
C SER A 83 -3.43 -16.00 -14.57
N THR A 84 -2.49 -15.71 -15.47
CA THR A 84 -2.47 -14.49 -16.29
C THR A 84 -2.40 -14.83 -17.78
N ILE A 85 -3.22 -14.16 -18.60
CA ILE A 85 -3.12 -14.18 -20.06
C ILE A 85 -2.05 -13.17 -20.48
N ILE A 86 -0.96 -13.67 -21.05
CA ILE A 86 0.14 -12.87 -21.56
C ILE A 86 -0.06 -12.67 -23.07
N ILE A 87 -0.11 -11.41 -23.48
CA ILE A 87 -0.31 -10.95 -24.86
C ILE A 87 1.02 -10.38 -25.36
N THR A 88 1.60 -11.05 -26.36
CA THR A 88 2.84 -10.67 -27.02
C THR A 88 2.59 -10.34 -28.49
N SER A 89 3.66 -10.06 -29.26
CA SER A 89 3.57 -9.84 -30.71
C SER A 89 2.97 -11.02 -31.48
N ALA A 90 3.18 -12.25 -31.00
CA ALA A 90 2.65 -13.47 -31.62
C ALA A 90 1.16 -13.70 -31.33
N THR A 91 0.62 -13.04 -30.30
CA THR A 91 -0.79 -13.16 -29.90
C THR A 91 -1.69 -12.46 -30.92
N LYS A 92 -2.73 -13.16 -31.37
CA LYS A 92 -3.71 -12.60 -32.31
C LYS A 92 -4.98 -12.24 -31.54
N VAL A 93 -5.38 -10.98 -31.64
CA VAL A 93 -6.58 -10.44 -30.99
C VAL A 93 -7.51 -9.90 -32.05
N ASN A 94 -8.78 -10.27 -31.98
CA ASN A 94 -9.81 -9.77 -32.90
C ASN A 94 -11.06 -9.42 -32.10
N VAL A 95 -11.80 -8.41 -32.54
CA VAL A 95 -13.14 -8.15 -32.00
C VAL A 95 -14.05 -9.33 -32.32
N THR A 96 -14.94 -9.67 -31.39
CA THR A 96 -15.91 -10.76 -31.56
C THR A 96 -17.26 -10.36 -31.00
N SER A 97 -18.28 -11.18 -31.25
CA SER A 97 -19.60 -11.00 -30.64
C SER A 97 -19.54 -11.07 -29.12
N GLY A 98 -20.55 -10.52 -28.44
CA GLY A 98 -20.64 -10.53 -26.97
C GLY A 98 -20.43 -11.92 -26.36
N VAL A 99 -19.78 -11.97 -25.20
CA VAL A 99 -19.49 -13.21 -24.46
C VAL A 99 -20.64 -13.66 -23.54
N GLY A 100 -21.84 -13.11 -23.74
CA GLY A 100 -23.01 -13.31 -22.90
C GLY A 100 -23.03 -12.39 -21.67
N ASP A 101 -24.03 -12.57 -20.82
CA ASP A 101 -24.22 -11.74 -19.61
C ASP A 101 -23.16 -12.05 -18.56
N ILE A 102 -22.38 -11.03 -18.21
CA ILE A 102 -21.34 -11.11 -17.17
C ILE A 102 -21.91 -10.54 -15.88
N ASP A 103 -21.77 -11.30 -14.80
CA ASP A 103 -22.16 -10.90 -13.45
C ASP A 103 -21.53 -9.53 -13.09
N PRO A 104 -22.30 -8.56 -12.55
CA PRO A 104 -21.77 -7.28 -12.07
C PRO A 104 -20.58 -7.43 -11.11
N ILE A 105 -20.56 -8.48 -10.28
CA ILE A 105 -19.45 -8.79 -9.37
C ILE A 105 -18.20 -9.15 -10.16
N HIS A 106 -18.31 -10.00 -11.19
CA HIS A 106 -17.18 -10.31 -12.07
C HIS A 106 -16.67 -9.07 -12.82
N ARG A 107 -17.55 -8.16 -13.24
CA ARG A 107 -17.11 -6.89 -13.82
C ARG A 107 -16.34 -6.05 -12.81
N SER A 108 -16.86 -5.86 -11.60
CA SER A 108 -16.16 -5.10 -10.56
C SER A 108 -14.79 -5.71 -10.26
N GLN A 109 -14.73 -7.01 -9.99
CA GLN A 109 -13.48 -7.69 -9.64
C GLN A 109 -12.47 -7.71 -10.80
N ALA A 110 -12.93 -7.83 -12.06
CA ALA A 110 -12.04 -7.71 -13.22
C ALA A 110 -11.46 -6.30 -13.35
N ALA A 111 -12.25 -5.26 -13.05
CA ALA A 111 -11.78 -3.88 -13.05
C ALA A 111 -10.58 -3.70 -12.09
N ASP A 112 -10.74 -4.22 -10.87
CA ASP A 112 -9.75 -4.18 -9.80
C ASP A 112 -8.42 -4.85 -10.19
N LEU A 113 -8.43 -5.87 -11.07
CA LEU A 113 -7.21 -6.54 -11.55
C LEU A 113 -6.30 -5.62 -12.38
N SER A 114 -6.87 -4.66 -13.09
CA SER A 114 -6.11 -3.72 -13.95
C SER A 114 -5.88 -2.36 -13.33
N ARG A 115 -6.82 -1.93 -12.48
CA ARG A 115 -6.83 -0.64 -11.80
C ARG A 115 -7.14 -0.96 -10.35
N PRO A 116 -6.10 -1.24 -9.53
CA PRO A 116 -6.35 -1.46 -8.11
C PRO A 116 -7.12 -0.25 -7.56
N PRO A 117 -8.17 -0.48 -6.74
CA PRO A 117 -8.94 0.62 -6.19
C PRO A 117 -8.03 1.55 -5.41
N PRO A 118 -8.32 2.87 -5.38
CA PRO A 118 -7.58 3.78 -4.53
C PRO A 118 -7.70 3.32 -3.06
N PRO A 119 -6.70 3.64 -2.22
CA PRO A 119 -6.81 3.40 -0.78
C PRO A 119 -8.11 3.97 -0.23
N PRO A 120 -8.87 3.21 0.60
CA PRO A 120 -10.05 3.73 1.25
C PRO A 120 -9.70 4.98 2.05
N GLU A 121 -10.65 5.90 2.17
CA GLU A 121 -10.47 7.07 3.03
C GLU A 121 -10.21 6.65 4.48
N VAL A 122 -9.45 7.49 5.19
CA VAL A 122 -9.15 7.27 6.60
C VAL A 122 -10.41 7.53 7.42
N VAL A 123 -10.85 6.51 8.16
CA VAL A 123 -11.97 6.59 9.08
C VAL A 123 -11.49 6.50 10.53
N SER A 124 -12.31 7.01 11.45
CA SER A 124 -12.06 6.83 12.89
C SER A 124 -12.17 5.37 13.31
N ILE A 125 -11.47 5.01 14.39
CA ILE A 125 -11.44 3.65 14.91
C ILE A 125 -12.82 3.17 15.35
N GLU A 126 -13.62 4.03 15.98
CA GLU A 126 -14.98 3.67 16.37
C GLU A 126 -15.86 3.33 15.15
N LYS A 127 -15.73 4.11 14.07
CA LYS A 127 -16.45 3.85 12.81
C LYS A 127 -15.94 2.56 12.16
N ALA A 128 -14.62 2.34 12.16
CA ALA A 128 -14.01 1.13 11.63
C ALA A 128 -14.54 -0.15 12.30
N LYS A 129 -14.80 -0.12 13.61
CA LYS A 129 -15.37 -1.25 14.36
C LYS A 129 -16.83 -1.55 14.02
N LYS A 130 -17.60 -0.55 13.54
CA LYS A 130 -19.01 -0.67 13.18
C LYS A 130 -19.25 -1.02 11.71
N THR A 131 -18.19 -1.05 10.91
CA THR A 131 -18.26 -1.39 9.48
C THR A 131 -18.60 -2.87 9.26
N THR A 132 -19.10 -3.23 8.08
CA THR A 132 -19.33 -4.63 7.71
C THR A 132 -18.03 -5.37 7.44
N ALA A 133 -18.02 -6.69 7.63
CA ALA A 133 -16.82 -7.50 7.47
C ALA A 133 -16.21 -7.43 6.06
N ASP A 134 -17.00 -7.16 5.02
CA ASP A 134 -16.54 -7.18 3.62
C ASP A 134 -16.08 -5.83 3.08
N THR A 135 -16.10 -4.77 3.89
CA THR A 135 -15.58 -3.46 3.48
C THR A 135 -14.17 -3.24 4.01
N ASN A 136 -13.28 -2.81 3.12
CA ASN A 136 -11.93 -2.41 3.48
C ASN A 136 -11.94 -0.97 4.02
N VAL A 137 -11.22 -0.72 5.11
CA VAL A 137 -11.13 0.59 5.76
C VAL A 137 -9.68 1.02 5.92
N SER A 138 -9.41 2.32 5.98
CA SER A 138 -8.10 2.84 6.36
C SER A 138 -8.21 3.54 7.71
N ILE A 139 -7.19 3.43 8.55
CA ILE A 139 -7.17 4.09 9.87
C ILE A 139 -5.87 4.86 10.05
N ARG A 140 -5.92 5.89 10.91
CA ARG A 140 -4.76 6.63 11.40
C ARG A 140 -4.84 6.68 12.93
N GLY A 141 -3.72 6.44 13.60
CA GLY A 141 -3.64 6.59 15.05
C GLY A 141 -2.24 6.35 15.60
N LYS A 142 -2.08 6.60 16.89
CA LYS A 142 -0.84 6.40 17.64
C LYS A 142 -0.71 4.95 18.07
N VAL A 143 0.46 4.36 17.88
CA VAL A 143 0.76 3.01 18.36
C VAL A 143 0.99 3.06 19.87
N ILE A 144 0.16 2.36 20.63
CA ILE A 144 0.24 2.32 22.10
C ILE A 144 0.87 1.03 22.63
N ARG A 145 0.83 -0.05 21.85
CA ARG A 145 1.42 -1.34 22.19
C ARG A 145 1.79 -2.11 20.94
N VAL A 146 2.91 -2.82 21.01
CA VAL A 146 3.42 -3.69 19.94
C VAL A 146 3.75 -5.03 20.57
N ASP A 147 3.13 -6.09 20.08
CA ASP A 147 3.42 -7.46 20.50
C ASP A 147 4.59 -8.04 19.67
N ALA A 148 5.23 -9.08 20.21
CA ALA A 148 6.29 -9.79 19.52
C ALA A 148 5.78 -10.46 18.23
N VAL A 149 6.68 -10.61 17.24
CA VAL A 149 6.37 -11.34 16.01
C VAL A 149 6.19 -12.82 16.35
N LEU A 150 5.02 -13.36 16.02
CA LEU A 150 4.68 -14.77 16.14
C LEU A 150 4.85 -15.46 14.80
N GLU A 151 5.43 -16.65 14.81
CA GLU A 151 5.47 -17.54 13.65
C GLU A 151 4.31 -18.54 13.71
N ARG A 152 3.54 -18.65 12.63
CA ARG A 152 2.44 -19.61 12.51
C ARG A 152 2.66 -20.52 11.31
N VAL A 153 2.66 -21.83 11.55
CA VAL A 153 2.69 -22.82 10.47
C VAL A 153 1.28 -23.03 9.93
N THR A 154 1.12 -22.84 8.63
CA THR A 154 -0.15 -23.16 7.96
C THR A 154 -0.29 -24.67 7.79
N GLN A 155 -1.38 -25.23 8.32
CA GLN A 155 -1.63 -26.69 8.27
C GLN A 155 -1.72 -27.25 6.84
N ARG A 156 -2.05 -26.40 5.85
CA ARG A 156 -2.29 -26.83 4.46
C ARG A 156 -1.05 -26.85 3.58
N THR A 157 -0.12 -25.92 3.78
CA THR A 157 1.08 -25.76 2.93
C THR A 157 2.38 -25.99 3.70
N GLN A 158 2.30 -26.26 5.01
CA GLN A 158 3.45 -26.30 5.93
C GLN A 158 4.32 -25.04 5.88
N GLU A 159 3.75 -23.93 5.41
CA GLU A 159 4.46 -22.67 5.25
C GLU A 159 4.39 -21.89 6.56
N THR A 160 5.55 -21.40 7.02
CA THR A 160 5.66 -20.51 8.17
C THR A 160 5.28 -19.09 7.77
N ILE A 161 4.18 -18.61 8.34
CA ILE A 161 3.67 -17.25 8.15
C ILE A 161 3.88 -16.44 9.42
N LYS A 162 4.49 -15.27 9.30
CA LYS A 162 4.67 -14.33 10.40
C LYS A 162 3.41 -13.50 10.66
N LEU A 163 3.12 -13.28 11.94
CA LEU A 163 2.01 -12.50 12.45
C LEU A 163 2.54 -11.56 13.54
N LYS A 164 2.26 -10.27 13.43
CA LYS A 164 2.55 -9.26 14.46
C LYS A 164 1.27 -8.56 14.84
N GLN A 165 1.05 -8.34 16.14
CA GLN A 165 -0.13 -7.63 16.62
C GLN A 165 0.30 -6.26 17.15
N ILE A 166 -0.41 -5.21 16.75
CA ILE A 166 -0.20 -3.85 17.22
C ILE A 166 -1.53 -3.27 17.71
N TYR A 167 -1.47 -2.37 18.67
CA TYR A 167 -2.62 -1.67 19.20
C TYR A 167 -2.49 -0.20 18.84
N ILE A 168 -3.50 0.31 18.16
CA ILE A 168 -3.54 1.67 17.65
C ILE A 168 -4.68 2.40 18.34
N GLN A 169 -4.41 3.62 18.78
CA GLN A 169 -5.36 4.50 19.44
C GLN A 169 -5.53 5.81 18.66
N ASP A 170 -6.77 6.25 18.54
CA ASP A 170 -7.15 7.59 18.08
C ASP A 170 -8.04 8.27 19.14
N SER A 171 -8.57 9.45 18.83
CA SER A 171 -9.47 10.19 19.73
C SER A 171 -10.80 9.48 20.00
N THR A 172 -11.16 8.46 19.23
CA THR A 172 -12.44 7.74 19.31
C THR A 172 -12.32 6.36 19.98
N GLY A 173 -11.09 5.82 20.09
CA GLY A 173 -10.83 4.61 20.85
C GLY A 173 -9.58 3.86 20.41
N GLU A 174 -9.48 2.61 20.86
CA GLU A 174 -8.34 1.72 20.59
C GLU A 174 -8.77 0.49 19.78
N VAL A 175 -7.93 0.02 18.85
CA VAL A 175 -8.17 -1.23 18.11
C VAL A 175 -6.90 -2.07 17.96
N LYS A 176 -7.08 -3.39 18.02
CA LYS A 176 -6.06 -4.38 17.70
C LYS A 176 -5.97 -4.58 16.19
N VAL A 177 -4.76 -4.43 15.63
CA VAL A 177 -4.45 -4.68 14.22
C VAL A 177 -3.51 -5.87 14.10
N SER A 178 -3.92 -6.88 13.33
CA SER A 178 -3.12 -8.06 13.00
C SER A 178 -2.42 -7.88 11.67
N MET A 179 -1.10 -7.74 11.71
CA MET A 179 -0.22 -7.59 10.55
C MET A 179 0.32 -8.95 10.13
N TRP A 180 0.23 -9.26 8.84
CA TRP A 180 0.62 -10.56 8.29
C TRP A 180 1.82 -10.45 7.34
N ARG A 181 2.62 -11.51 7.24
CA ARG A 181 3.72 -11.67 6.26
C ARG A 181 4.73 -10.52 6.33
N THR A 182 4.99 -9.84 5.23
CA THR A 182 5.98 -8.75 5.10
C THR A 182 5.67 -7.58 6.05
N LEU A 183 4.40 -7.27 6.26
CA LEU A 183 4.01 -6.21 7.19
C LEU A 183 4.32 -6.61 8.64
N ALA A 184 4.25 -7.90 8.99
CA ALA A 184 4.61 -8.36 10.33
C ALA A 184 6.09 -8.13 10.65
N GLU A 185 6.95 -8.05 9.64
CA GLU A 185 8.39 -7.80 9.78
C GLU A 185 8.72 -6.31 9.86
N THR A 186 7.75 -5.42 9.60
CA THR A 186 7.97 -3.98 9.67
C THR A 186 8.27 -3.56 11.13
N SER A 187 9.37 -2.84 11.32
CA SER A 187 9.70 -2.25 12.62
C SER A 187 8.67 -1.18 12.94
N VAL A 188 7.93 -1.37 14.03
CA VAL A 188 6.89 -0.46 14.51
C VAL A 188 7.17 -0.27 15.98
N GLU A 189 7.25 0.99 16.41
CA GLU A 189 7.57 1.37 17.78
C GLU A 189 6.34 2.01 18.45
N VAL A 190 6.26 1.84 19.76
CA VAL A 190 5.26 2.51 20.59
C VAL A 190 5.53 4.02 20.57
N GLY A 191 4.48 4.82 20.46
CA GLY A 191 4.56 6.28 20.41
C GLY A 191 4.45 6.87 19.01
N LYS A 192 4.74 6.09 17.95
CA LYS A 192 4.66 6.59 16.56
C LYS A 192 3.22 6.64 16.06
N THR A 193 2.91 7.68 15.28
CA THR A 193 1.63 7.78 14.56
C THR A 193 1.75 7.06 13.22
N VAL A 194 0.84 6.13 12.96
CA VAL A 194 0.81 5.33 11.73
C VAL A 194 -0.51 5.49 11.01
N LYS A 195 -0.44 5.42 9.69
CA LYS A 195 -1.58 5.30 8.79
C LYS A 195 -1.50 3.93 8.12
N ILE A 196 -2.57 3.15 8.25
CA ILE A 196 -2.65 1.82 7.65
C ILE A 196 -3.85 1.78 6.71
N THR A 197 -3.60 1.37 5.46
CA THR A 197 -4.62 1.30 4.42
C THR A 197 -5.09 -0.14 4.16
N PHE A 198 -6.29 -0.28 3.60
CA PHE A 198 -6.90 -1.58 3.26
C PHE A 198 -6.94 -2.59 4.41
N LEU A 199 -7.50 -2.22 5.55
CA LEU A 199 -7.76 -3.14 6.65
C LEU A 199 -9.12 -3.81 6.48
N LYS A 200 -9.20 -5.10 6.81
CA LYS A 200 -10.45 -5.85 6.88
C LYS A 200 -10.87 -6.05 8.33
N LEU A 201 -12.15 -5.90 8.63
CA LEU A 201 -12.69 -6.23 9.95
C LEU A 201 -12.63 -7.75 10.17
N ASN A 202 -12.16 -8.15 11.35
CA ASN A 202 -12.09 -9.52 11.79
C ASN A 202 -12.75 -9.64 13.17
N ILE A 203 -13.87 -10.35 13.23
CA ILE A 203 -14.59 -10.64 14.46
C ILE A 203 -14.27 -12.09 14.84
N HIS A 204 -13.47 -12.26 15.89
CA HIS A 204 -13.10 -13.59 16.38
C HIS A 204 -13.54 -13.75 17.83
N LYS A 205 -14.43 -14.71 18.10
CA LYS A 205 -14.99 -14.99 19.44
C LYS A 205 -15.57 -13.73 20.14
N GLY A 206 -16.20 -12.85 19.37
CA GLY A 206 -16.78 -11.60 19.86
C GLY A 206 -15.77 -10.44 20.00
N GLU A 207 -14.48 -10.69 19.81
CA GLU A 207 -13.46 -9.64 19.79
C GLU A 207 -13.37 -9.01 18.40
N ILE A 208 -13.53 -7.69 18.34
CA ILE A 208 -13.40 -6.90 17.11
C ILE A 208 -11.93 -6.52 16.91
N SER A 209 -11.35 -6.94 15.81
CA SER A 209 -9.99 -6.62 15.40
C SER A 209 -9.95 -6.22 13.92
N LEU A 210 -8.87 -5.57 13.51
CA LEU A 210 -8.59 -5.30 12.11
C LEU A 210 -7.42 -6.19 11.66
N GLN A 211 -7.41 -6.58 10.39
CA GLN A 211 -6.32 -7.37 9.81
C GLN A 211 -5.86 -6.79 8.48
N THR A 212 -4.56 -6.86 8.25
CA THR A 212 -3.96 -6.48 6.96
C THR A 212 -4.24 -7.56 5.91
N ILE A 213 -4.48 -7.12 4.68
CA ILE A 213 -4.56 -7.97 3.49
C ILE A 213 -3.32 -7.73 2.61
N PRO A 214 -3.07 -8.52 1.55
CA PRO A 214 -1.88 -8.34 0.70
C PRO A 214 -1.73 -6.96 0.05
N GLN A 215 -2.81 -6.18 -0.06
CA GLN A 215 -2.81 -4.82 -0.60
C GLN A 215 -2.55 -3.74 0.47
N SER A 216 -2.60 -4.09 1.76
CA SER A 216 -2.42 -3.11 2.83
C SER A 216 -1.04 -2.47 2.79
N THR A 217 -0.99 -1.17 3.06
CA THR A 217 0.27 -0.43 3.26
C THR A 217 0.28 0.18 4.65
N LEU A 218 1.47 0.32 5.22
CA LEU A 218 1.72 1.04 6.46
C LEU A 218 2.64 2.22 6.16
N GLU A 219 2.20 3.41 6.55
CA GLU A 219 2.95 4.66 6.42
C GLU A 219 3.12 5.27 7.82
N PHE A 220 4.34 5.71 8.14
CA PHE A 220 4.58 6.53 9.32
C PHE A 220 4.19 7.96 9.02
N VAL A 221 3.32 8.53 9.85
CA VAL A 221 2.90 9.92 9.73
C VAL A 221 3.68 10.70 10.78
N SER A 222 4.65 11.48 10.33
CA SER A 222 5.26 12.50 11.17
C SER A 222 4.36 13.73 11.23
N GLU A 223 4.33 14.39 12.38
CA GLU A 223 3.60 15.64 12.54
C GLU A 223 4.57 16.79 12.30
N GLN A 224 4.23 17.67 11.35
CA GLN A 224 4.99 18.88 11.09
C GLN A 224 4.39 19.99 11.95
N HIS A 225 5.24 20.66 12.74
CA HIS A 225 4.85 21.81 13.54
C HIS A 225 5.69 23.00 13.10
N SER A 226 5.02 24.09 12.70
CA SER A 226 5.67 25.39 12.53
C SER A 226 5.85 26.01 13.91
N VAL A 227 7.10 26.13 14.33
CA VAL A 227 7.47 26.59 15.67
C VAL A 227 8.54 27.67 15.58
N VAL A 228 8.60 28.53 16.60
CA VAL A 228 9.73 29.45 16.78
C VAL A 228 10.71 28.80 17.73
N VAL A 229 11.94 28.54 17.30
CA VAL A 229 12.99 28.03 18.19
C VAL A 229 13.56 29.22 18.95
N ASP A 230 13.31 29.27 20.26
CA ASP A 230 13.68 30.39 21.15
C ASP A 230 14.91 30.07 22.01
N GLY A 231 15.32 28.79 22.03
CA GLY A 231 16.49 28.34 22.79
C GLY A 231 16.83 26.89 22.48
N PHE A 232 17.99 26.46 22.98
CA PHE A 232 18.37 25.05 23.00
C PHE A 232 19.25 24.74 24.20
N TYR A 233 19.32 23.47 24.59
CA TYR A 233 20.29 22.97 25.56
C TYR A 233 20.69 21.54 25.20
N LYS A 234 21.85 21.09 25.69
CA LYS A 234 22.32 19.72 25.47
C LYS A 234 21.87 18.79 26.59
N GLU A 235 21.44 17.60 26.21
CA GLU A 235 21.13 16.51 27.14
C GLU A 235 21.76 15.21 26.60
N GLU A 236 22.78 14.71 27.30
CA GLU A 236 23.57 13.54 26.88
C GLU A 236 24.14 13.68 25.45
N ASP A 237 23.63 12.90 24.50
CA ASP A 237 24.02 12.90 23.08
C ASP A 237 23.03 13.66 22.17
N ASP A 238 21.96 14.22 22.74
CA ASP A 238 20.89 14.92 22.00
C ASP A 238 20.89 16.45 22.28
N ILE A 239 20.48 17.21 21.26
CA ILE A 239 20.21 18.65 21.40
C ILE A 239 18.71 18.82 21.64
N VAL A 240 18.32 19.42 22.76
CA VAL A 240 16.92 19.73 23.04
C VAL A 240 16.61 21.15 22.58
N LEU A 241 15.67 21.29 21.65
CA LEU A 241 15.19 22.58 21.17
C LEU A 241 14.00 23.03 22.02
N VAL A 242 14.08 24.28 22.50
CA VAL A 242 12.99 24.96 23.20
C VAL A 242 12.19 25.73 22.15
N CYS A 243 11.04 25.18 21.81
CA CYS A 243 10.19 25.69 20.75
C CYS A 243 8.97 26.40 21.33
N LYS A 244 8.65 27.59 20.82
CA LYS A 244 7.48 28.37 21.15
C LYS A 244 6.42 28.23 20.05
N GLN A 245 5.21 27.83 20.43
CA GLN A 245 4.04 27.74 19.56
C GLN A 245 2.82 28.31 20.32
N ASP A 246 2.14 29.32 19.77
CA ASP A 246 0.95 29.96 20.37
C ASP A 246 1.14 30.35 21.87
N ASP A 247 2.29 30.94 22.21
CA ASP A 247 2.71 31.29 23.58
C ASP A 247 2.93 30.12 24.56
N VAL A 248 2.92 28.89 24.06
CA VAL A 248 3.29 27.68 24.82
C VAL A 248 4.72 27.28 24.45
N TYR A 249 5.55 27.07 25.47
CA TYR A 249 6.90 26.53 25.32
C TYR A 249 6.86 25.01 25.41
N SER A 250 7.54 24.33 24.50
CA SER A 250 7.65 22.87 24.46
C SER A 250 9.06 22.43 24.08
N ASP A 251 9.55 21.45 24.83
CA ASP A 251 10.88 20.88 24.64
C ASP A 251 10.82 19.70 23.68
N TYR A 252 11.68 19.74 22.67
CA TYR A 252 11.78 18.71 21.65
C TYR A 252 13.21 18.16 21.57
N LYS A 253 13.38 16.86 21.80
CA LYS A 253 14.67 16.19 21.68
C LYS A 253 15.03 16.05 20.21
N CYS A 254 16.17 16.57 19.81
CA CYS A 254 16.66 16.56 18.45
C CYS A 254 18.00 15.81 18.40
N PRO A 255 18.04 14.59 17.85
CA PRO A 255 19.29 13.91 17.65
C PRO A 255 20.12 14.62 16.57
N LEU A 256 21.45 14.62 16.70
CA LEU A 256 22.36 15.38 15.82
C LEU A 256 22.13 15.14 14.32
N HIS A 257 21.79 13.90 13.93
CA HIS A 257 21.49 13.56 12.54
C HIS A 257 20.26 14.28 11.96
N ALA A 258 19.29 14.67 12.80
CA ALA A 258 18.10 15.40 12.38
C ALA A 258 18.38 16.89 12.10
N LEU A 259 19.53 17.40 12.57
CA LEU A 259 20.02 18.77 12.34
C LEU A 259 20.97 18.86 11.15
N LYS A 260 21.28 17.74 10.50
CA LYS A 260 22.25 17.68 9.40
C LYS A 260 21.94 18.64 8.24
N GLU A 261 20.66 18.85 7.92
CA GLU A 261 20.26 19.81 6.87
C GLU A 261 20.42 21.27 7.31
N LEU A 262 20.34 21.54 8.61
CA LEU A 262 20.42 22.88 9.18
C LEU A 262 21.87 23.32 9.44
N VAL A 263 22.67 22.41 9.98
CA VAL A 263 24.01 22.69 10.49
C VAL A 263 25.10 22.28 9.49
N GLY A 264 24.85 21.25 8.67
CA GLY A 264 25.85 20.67 7.78
C GLY A 264 26.87 19.81 8.52
N ASP A 265 27.68 20.41 9.41
CA ASP A 265 28.71 19.74 10.21
C ASP A 265 28.27 19.52 11.67
N GLU A 266 28.19 18.27 12.11
CA GLU A 266 27.70 17.89 13.43
C GLU A 266 28.59 18.41 14.58
N GLU A 267 29.87 18.71 14.33
CA GLU A 267 30.80 19.25 15.35
C GLU A 267 30.56 20.74 15.68
N GLU A 268 29.96 21.51 14.77
CA GLU A 268 29.69 22.95 14.95
C GLU A 268 28.21 23.27 15.23
N ALA A 269 27.39 22.26 15.51
CA ALA A 269 25.95 22.37 15.70
C ALA A 269 25.52 23.47 16.68
N ASP A 270 26.24 23.63 17.78
CA ASP A 270 25.86 24.61 18.81
C ASP A 270 26.07 26.03 18.34
N ALA A 271 27.20 26.31 17.70
CA ALA A 271 27.55 27.66 17.26
C ALA A 271 26.61 28.14 16.16
N VAL A 272 26.21 27.22 15.27
CA VAL A 272 25.26 27.52 14.20
C VAL A 272 23.86 27.78 14.77
N ILE A 273 23.38 26.92 15.69
CA ILE A 273 22.05 27.07 16.29
C ILE A 273 21.99 28.34 17.16
N GLU A 274 23.03 28.62 17.95
CA GLU A 274 23.12 29.83 18.78
C GLU A 274 23.10 31.11 17.92
N GLY A 275 23.79 31.11 16.78
CA GLY A 275 23.79 32.22 15.83
C GLY A 275 22.47 32.44 15.09
N MET A 276 21.59 31.44 15.08
CA MET A 276 20.30 31.47 14.38
C MET A 276 19.11 31.83 15.30
N ILE A 277 19.25 31.70 16.62
CA ILE A 277 18.15 31.93 17.57
C ILE A 277 17.85 33.43 17.75
N PRO A 278 16.57 33.84 17.76
CA PRO A 278 15.37 33.04 17.47
C PRO A 278 15.10 32.90 15.96
N PHE A 279 14.69 31.70 15.52
CA PHE A 279 14.31 31.45 14.12
C PHE A 279 13.01 30.65 13.98
N ASN A 280 12.34 30.83 12.83
CA ASN A 280 11.18 30.03 12.46
C ASN A 280 11.65 28.71 11.85
N ALA A 281 11.10 27.61 12.35
CA ALA A 281 11.41 26.28 11.85
C ALA A 281 10.13 25.45 11.72
N VAL A 282 10.10 24.63 10.68
CA VAL A 282 9.18 23.50 10.60
C VAL A 282 9.91 22.29 11.17
N ILE A 283 9.47 21.85 12.35
CA ILE A 283 9.99 20.63 12.97
C ILE A 283 9.10 19.45 12.59
N VAL A 284 9.73 18.35 12.20
CA VAL A 284 9.06 17.10 11.92
C VAL A 284 9.21 16.22 13.15
N VAL A 285 8.13 16.06 13.90
CA VAL A 285 8.13 15.34 15.17
C VAL A 285 7.72 13.89 14.93
N SER A 286 8.61 12.98 15.33
CA SER A 286 8.34 11.57 15.55
C SER A 286 8.02 11.34 17.03
N GLY A 287 7.27 10.28 17.35
CA GLY A 287 6.68 10.08 18.69
C GLY A 287 7.63 10.33 19.88
N ASN A 288 7.09 10.81 21.01
CA ASN A 288 7.80 11.24 22.23
C ASN A 288 8.62 12.54 22.10
N ASN A 289 8.08 13.56 21.42
CA ASN A 289 8.74 14.86 21.21
C ASN A 289 10.14 14.74 20.57
N MET A 290 10.38 13.69 19.79
CA MET A 290 11.66 13.44 19.14
C MET A 290 11.62 13.97 17.70
N ILE A 291 12.46 14.94 17.39
CA ILE A 291 12.52 15.52 16.05
C ILE A 291 13.23 14.56 15.12
N SER A 292 12.62 14.27 13.97
CA SER A 292 13.22 13.48 12.90
C SER A 292 13.91 14.36 11.83
N SER A 293 13.47 15.61 11.68
CA SER A 293 14.13 16.61 10.84
C SER A 293 13.69 18.02 11.22
N VAL A 294 14.60 18.99 11.07
CA VAL A 294 14.33 20.42 11.21
C VAL A 294 14.59 21.10 9.88
N THR A 295 13.62 21.85 9.38
CA THR A 295 13.78 22.71 8.20
C THR A 295 13.47 24.15 8.59
N MET A 296 14.34 25.10 8.20
CA MET A 296 14.01 26.52 8.30
C MET A 296 12.90 26.88 7.32
N ASP A 297 12.01 27.77 7.76
CA ASP A 297 10.96 28.37 6.93
C ASP A 297 11.53 29.49 6.04
#